data_AF-A0A1Y1NEJ8-F1
#
_entry.id   AF-A0A1Y1NEJ8-F1
#
_cell.length_a   1.000
_cell.length_b   1.000
_cell.length_c   1.000
_cell.angle_alpha   90.00
_cell.angle_beta   90.00
_cell.angle_gamma   90.00
#
_symmetry.space_group_name_H-M   'P 1'
#
loop_
_entity.id
_entity.type
_entity.pdbx_description
1 polymer ?
#
loop_
_entity_poly.entity_id
_entity_poly.type
_entity_poly.pdbx_seq_one_letter_code
_entity_poly.pdbx_strand_id
1 'polypeptide(L)'
;FLCSSPLRREVMVTPDGQNRKLGSYHQCYRLDGVLVAIGVLDLLPDCVSSVYFLYHESIHKQTPGKLGAMHEIALAKEEGYRWWYPGFYIHNCPKMKYKIDYSPQFILDPNSFGWDPLDQETLNLLDQKPFLSLSIERQEASIADSGPQTDETRGSKRPKVSNQDGQTTPRNGTGTHTEGQDKMEEENNDDADEDIGSLFQSSMPGITCASDMEEVDLDHIALKVFSAGPLFETSDLVAWESKSITDWPGIKASVAELIAAIGPDVKDLICLDMARERA
;
A
#
# COMPACT_ATOMS: atom_id res chain seq x y z
N PHE A 1 -20.44 4.58 14.96
CA PHE A 1 -19.48 4.00 14.00
C PHE A 1 -18.06 4.03 14.56
N LEU A 2 -17.47 5.20 14.85
CA LEU A 2 -16.11 5.25 15.43
C LEU A 2 -16.03 4.78 16.91
N CYS A 3 -17.07 5.01 17.71
CA CYS A 3 -17.07 4.59 19.12
C CYS A 3 -17.88 3.32 19.38
N SER A 4 -18.67 2.89 18.40
CA SER A 4 -19.60 1.77 18.49
C SER A 4 -19.44 0.90 17.26
N SER A 5 -18.90 -0.30 17.48
CA SER A 5 -18.66 -1.29 16.44
C SER A 5 -19.50 -2.54 16.71
N PRO A 6 -20.06 -3.18 15.66
CA PRO A 6 -20.68 -4.49 15.79
C PRO A 6 -19.65 -5.61 16.03
N LEU A 7 -18.37 -5.36 15.73
CA LEU A 7 -17.30 -6.32 15.95
C LEU A 7 -16.99 -6.43 17.45
N ARG A 8 -17.05 -7.64 17.98
CA ARG A 8 -16.73 -7.92 19.37
C ARG A 8 -15.23 -8.08 19.53
N ARG A 9 -14.69 -7.50 20.61
CA ARG A 9 -13.30 -7.74 20.99
C ARG A 9 -13.17 -9.11 21.61
N GLU A 10 -12.37 -9.95 20.98
CA GLU A 10 -12.11 -11.31 21.42
C GLU A 10 -10.69 -11.72 21.05
N VAL A 11 -10.29 -12.90 21.51
CA VAL A 11 -9.01 -13.51 21.15
C VAL A 11 -9.33 -14.84 20.48
N MET A 12 -8.84 -15.00 19.26
CA MET A 12 -8.90 -16.24 18.51
C MET A 12 -7.59 -16.99 18.65
N VAL A 13 -7.66 -18.31 18.83
CA VAL A 13 -6.50 -19.19 18.72
C VAL A 13 -6.44 -19.69 17.29
N THR A 14 -5.35 -19.36 16.61
CA THR A 14 -5.07 -19.76 15.22
C THR A 14 -4.69 -21.23 15.13
N PRO A 15 -4.75 -21.87 13.94
CA PRO A 15 -4.35 -23.27 13.77
C PRO A 15 -2.91 -23.58 14.20
N ASP A 16 -2.01 -22.60 14.12
CA ASP A 16 -0.62 -22.63 14.58
C ASP A 16 -0.47 -22.35 16.10
N GLY A 17 -1.58 -22.17 16.82
CA GLY A 17 -1.61 -22.02 18.28
C GLY A 17 -1.32 -20.60 18.78
N GLN A 18 -1.18 -19.62 17.89
CA GLN A 18 -0.97 -18.22 18.26
C GLN A 18 -2.29 -17.53 18.63
N ASN A 19 -2.25 -16.67 19.64
CA ASN A 19 -3.38 -15.83 20.02
C ASN A 19 -3.44 -14.59 19.12
N ARG A 20 -4.59 -14.33 18.51
CA ARG A 20 -4.83 -13.17 17.65
C ARG A 20 -6.00 -12.36 18.17
N LYS A 21 -5.82 -11.05 18.29
CA LYS A 21 -6.89 -10.13 18.73
C LYS A 21 -7.89 -9.91 17.61
N LEU A 22 -9.16 -9.85 17.94
CA LEU A 22 -10.22 -9.47 17.00
C LEU A 22 -10.99 -8.27 17.54
N GLY A 23 -11.71 -7.59 16.65
CA GLY A 23 -12.58 -6.45 16.98
C GLY A 23 -12.02 -5.10 16.54
N SER A 24 -12.72 -4.03 16.91
CA SER A 24 -12.35 -2.67 16.52
C SER A 24 -11.48 -1.97 17.57
N TYR A 25 -10.44 -1.28 17.11
CA TYR A 25 -9.43 -0.62 17.94
C TYR A 25 -9.11 0.78 17.43
N HIS A 26 -8.62 1.61 18.34
CA HIS A 26 -8.01 2.89 18.01
C HIS A 26 -6.51 2.80 18.27
N GLN A 27 -5.72 3.03 17.23
CA GLN A 27 -4.29 3.21 17.32
C GLN A 27 -4.00 4.69 17.52
N CYS A 28 -3.52 5.05 18.71
CA CYS A 28 -3.34 6.45 19.11
C CYS A 28 -1.87 6.87 18.99
N TYR A 29 -1.60 7.87 18.17
CA TYR A 29 -0.27 8.43 17.95
C TYR A 29 -0.07 9.68 18.80
N ARG A 30 0.97 9.68 19.64
CA ARG A 30 1.24 10.79 20.57
C ARG A 30 2.64 11.36 20.38
N LEU A 31 2.74 12.69 20.36
CA LEU A 31 3.98 13.44 20.42
C LEU A 31 4.01 14.20 21.74
N ASP A 32 5.04 13.97 22.56
CA ASP A 32 5.17 14.55 23.91
C ASP A 32 3.90 14.38 24.78
N GLY A 33 3.25 13.22 24.64
CA GLY A 33 2.00 12.89 25.32
C GLY A 33 0.73 13.47 24.69
N VAL A 34 0.83 14.40 23.74
CA VAL A 34 -0.31 14.99 23.03
C VAL A 34 -0.78 14.06 21.91
N LEU A 35 -2.09 13.78 21.82
CA LEU A 35 -2.66 12.96 20.75
C LEU A 35 -2.71 13.75 19.45
N VAL A 36 -1.99 13.29 18.42
CA VAL A 36 -1.86 13.99 17.14
C VAL A 36 -2.46 13.22 15.96
N ALA A 37 -2.63 11.90 16.06
CA ALA A 37 -3.34 11.09 15.08
C ALA A 37 -4.03 9.87 15.71
N ILE A 38 -5.04 9.36 15.02
CA ILE A 38 -5.79 8.16 15.37
C ILE A 38 -6.00 7.32 14.11
N GLY A 39 -5.51 6.08 14.14
CA GLY A 39 -5.92 5.02 13.22
C GLY A 39 -7.11 4.26 13.80
N VAL A 40 -8.14 4.00 13.00
CA VAL A 40 -9.32 3.22 13.35
C VAL A 40 -9.21 1.90 12.60
N LEU A 41 -9.00 0.82 13.36
CA LEU A 41 -8.66 -0.49 12.82
C LEU A 41 -9.72 -1.51 13.18
N ASP A 42 -10.07 -2.35 12.21
CA ASP A 42 -10.80 -3.59 12.45
C ASP A 42 -9.83 -4.77 12.32
N LEU A 43 -9.60 -5.47 13.42
CA LEU A 43 -8.80 -6.70 13.45
C LEU A 43 -9.73 -7.88 13.19
N LEU A 44 -9.53 -8.54 12.06
CA LEU A 44 -10.31 -9.67 11.58
C LEU A 44 -9.42 -10.92 11.54
N PRO A 45 -10.00 -12.13 11.39
CA PRO A 45 -9.25 -13.38 11.48
C PRO A 45 -7.95 -13.39 10.68
N ASP A 46 -7.96 -12.86 9.46
CA ASP A 46 -6.78 -12.86 8.57
C ASP A 46 -6.30 -11.46 8.17
N CYS A 47 -6.92 -10.39 8.66
CA CYS A 47 -6.53 -9.04 8.21
C CYS A 47 -6.61 -7.94 9.27
N VAL A 48 -5.72 -6.97 9.09
CA VAL A 48 -5.82 -5.63 9.67
C VAL A 48 -6.52 -4.75 8.65
N SER A 49 -7.77 -4.35 8.93
CA SER A 49 -8.52 -3.45 8.07
C SER A 49 -8.37 -2.01 8.54
N SER A 50 -7.78 -1.16 7.70
CA SER A 50 -7.67 0.28 7.93
C SER A 50 -8.99 0.96 7.58
N VAL A 51 -9.74 1.39 8.60
CA VAL A 51 -11.08 1.95 8.42
C VAL A 51 -11.00 3.46 8.25
N TYR A 52 -10.29 4.14 9.14
CA TYR A 52 -9.99 5.57 9.02
C TYR A 52 -8.62 5.88 9.59
N PHE A 53 -8.00 6.92 9.04
CA PHE A 53 -6.84 7.56 9.63
C PHE A 53 -7.10 9.06 9.69
N LEU A 54 -7.08 9.62 10.89
CA LEU A 54 -7.35 11.04 11.12
C LEU A 54 -6.25 11.65 11.97
N TYR A 55 -5.84 12.87 11.64
CA TYR A 55 -4.70 13.53 12.27
C TYR A 55 -4.93 15.04 12.38
N HIS A 56 -4.19 15.67 13.28
CA HIS A 56 -4.22 17.11 13.49
C HIS A 56 -3.43 17.83 12.39
N GLU A 57 -3.93 18.96 11.89
CA GLU A 57 -3.34 19.74 10.78
C GLU A 57 -1.86 20.13 11.02
N SER A 58 -1.47 20.28 12.28
CA SER A 58 -0.09 20.64 12.67
C SER A 58 0.95 19.64 12.20
N ILE A 59 0.55 18.39 11.92
CA ILE A 59 1.45 17.33 11.43
C ILE A 59 1.22 16.96 9.96
N HIS A 60 0.43 17.74 9.21
CA HIS A 60 0.09 17.42 7.82
C HIS A 60 1.34 17.30 6.93
N LYS A 61 2.31 18.20 7.11
CA LYS A 61 3.57 18.24 6.36
C LYS A 61 4.42 16.96 6.49
N GLN A 62 4.20 16.18 7.54
CA GLN A 62 4.90 14.92 7.80
C GLN A 62 4.21 13.71 7.16
N THR A 63 3.12 13.90 6.41
CA THR A 63 2.38 12.84 5.73
C THR A 63 2.02 11.64 6.64
N PRO A 64 1.41 11.87 7.82
CA PRO A 64 1.27 10.86 8.87
C PRO A 64 0.47 9.63 8.44
N GLY A 65 -0.33 9.73 7.37
CA GLY A 65 -1.01 8.59 6.76
C GLY A 65 -0.06 7.51 6.21
N LYS A 66 1.09 7.90 5.62
CA LYS A 66 2.11 6.92 5.17
C LYS A 66 2.73 6.20 6.37
N LEU A 67 3.05 6.93 7.44
CA LEU A 67 3.52 6.34 8.70
C LEU A 67 2.48 5.40 9.33
N GLY A 68 1.22 5.81 9.34
CA GLY A 68 0.11 4.99 9.82
C GLY A 68 -0.01 3.66 9.08
N ALA A 69 0.03 3.70 7.74
CA ALA A 69 0.03 2.50 6.91
C ALA A 69 1.20 1.56 7.25
N MET A 70 2.42 2.09 7.40
CA MET A 70 3.58 1.29 7.78
C MET A 70 3.42 0.62 9.16
N HIS A 71 2.87 1.32 10.15
CA HIS A 71 2.58 0.73 11.45
C HIS A 71 1.50 -0.34 11.40
N GLU A 72 0.47 -0.16 10.57
CA GLU A 72 -0.58 -1.17 10.39
C GLU A 72 -0.07 -2.43 9.67
N ILE A 73 0.82 -2.26 8.68
CA ILE A 73 1.50 -3.38 8.01
C ILE A 73 2.43 -4.12 8.99
N ALA A 74 3.20 -3.39 9.80
CA ALA A 74 4.04 -3.98 10.83
C ALA A 74 3.21 -4.76 11.85
N LEU A 75 2.10 -4.18 12.33
CA LEU A 75 1.13 -4.85 13.19
C LEU A 75 0.59 -6.14 12.54
N ALA A 76 0.24 -6.10 11.25
CA ALA A 76 -0.24 -7.27 10.54
C ALA A 76 0.80 -8.39 10.56
N LYS A 77 2.06 -8.06 10.25
CA LYS A 77 3.17 -9.02 10.23
C LYS A 77 3.48 -9.59 11.61
N GLU A 78 3.58 -8.75 12.63
CA GLU A 78 3.98 -9.13 13.99
C GLU A 78 2.94 -10.00 14.69
N GLU A 79 1.65 -9.71 14.51
CA GLU A 79 0.53 -10.45 15.12
C GLU A 79 -0.02 -11.55 14.18
N GLY A 80 0.67 -11.80 13.06
CA GLY A 80 0.39 -12.89 12.13
C GLY A 80 -0.85 -12.71 11.26
N TYR A 81 -1.42 -11.50 11.17
CA TYR A 81 -2.46 -11.24 10.18
C TYR A 81 -1.88 -11.36 8.78
N ARG A 82 -2.55 -12.12 7.92
CA ARG A 82 -2.07 -12.40 6.57
C ARG A 82 -2.14 -11.18 5.65
N TRP A 83 -3.09 -10.28 5.89
CA TRP A 83 -3.39 -9.18 5.00
C TRP A 83 -3.50 -7.85 5.74
N TRP A 84 -3.07 -6.79 5.08
CA TRP A 84 -3.45 -5.42 5.41
C TRP A 84 -4.42 -4.92 4.35
N TYR A 85 -5.58 -4.42 4.78
CA TYR A 85 -6.64 -3.96 3.89
C TYR A 85 -6.82 -2.45 4.03
N PRO A 86 -6.25 -1.64 3.12
CA PRO A 86 -6.34 -0.18 3.19
C PRO A 86 -7.65 0.40 2.64
N GLY A 87 -8.64 -0.44 2.32
CA GLY A 87 -9.89 -0.02 1.69
C GLY A 87 -9.83 -0.10 0.16
N PHE A 88 -10.81 0.53 -0.49
CA PHE A 88 -10.87 0.62 -1.95
C PHE A 88 -9.61 1.27 -2.54
N TYR A 89 -9.38 1.04 -3.84
CA TYR A 89 -8.39 1.75 -4.63
C TYR A 89 -9.07 2.32 -5.88
N ILE A 90 -8.95 3.62 -6.11
CA ILE A 90 -9.43 4.31 -7.30
C ILE A 90 -8.21 4.88 -8.00
N HIS A 91 -7.85 4.29 -9.14
CA HIS A 91 -6.59 4.56 -9.81
C HIS A 91 -6.39 6.05 -10.18
N ASN A 92 -7.45 6.72 -10.63
CA ASN A 92 -7.40 8.13 -11.01
C ASN A 92 -7.56 9.11 -9.84
N CYS A 93 -7.61 8.64 -8.58
CA CYS A 93 -7.74 9.50 -7.41
C CYS A 93 -6.36 9.77 -6.79
N PRO A 94 -5.84 11.02 -6.83
CA PRO A 94 -4.54 11.35 -6.25
C PRO A 94 -4.40 10.95 -4.78
N LYS A 95 -5.47 11.15 -3.99
CA LYS A 95 -5.53 10.81 -2.56
C LYS A 95 -5.41 9.30 -2.27
N MET A 96 -5.55 8.44 -3.29
CA MET A 96 -5.47 6.99 -3.15
C MET A 96 -4.20 6.39 -3.77
N LYS A 97 -3.42 7.20 -4.50
CA LYS A 97 -2.25 6.73 -5.25
C LYS A 97 -1.19 6.13 -4.34
N TYR A 98 -0.97 6.71 -3.16
CA TYR A 98 -0.01 6.22 -2.16
C TYR A 98 -0.20 4.73 -1.79
N LYS A 99 -1.41 4.19 -1.97
CA LYS A 99 -1.70 2.80 -1.63
C LYS A 99 -0.88 1.83 -2.47
N ILE A 100 -0.46 2.18 -3.69
CA ILE A 100 0.30 1.28 -4.59
C ILE A 100 1.79 1.18 -4.25
N ASP A 101 2.28 2.00 -3.31
CA ASP A 101 3.70 2.03 -2.95
C ASP A 101 4.10 0.85 -2.05
N TYR A 102 3.13 0.14 -1.45
CA TYR A 102 3.35 -0.95 -0.49
C TYR A 102 3.32 -2.34 -1.14
N SER A 103 4.42 -2.84 -1.68
CA SER A 103 4.43 -4.15 -2.37
C SER A 103 4.69 -5.34 -1.41
N PRO A 104 4.22 -6.57 -1.73
CA PRO A 104 3.34 -6.96 -2.86
C PRO A 104 1.86 -6.63 -2.61
N GLN A 105 1.09 -6.44 -3.69
CA GLN A 105 -0.33 -6.05 -3.62
C GLN A 105 -1.23 -6.89 -4.49
N PHE A 106 -2.50 -6.94 -4.09
CA PHE A 106 -3.58 -7.57 -4.82
C PHE A 106 -4.78 -6.62 -4.89
N ILE A 107 -5.48 -6.63 -6.02
CA ILE A 107 -6.72 -5.89 -6.24
C ILE A 107 -7.87 -6.87 -6.38
N LEU A 108 -9.02 -6.51 -5.80
CA LEU A 108 -10.24 -7.32 -5.89
C LEU A 108 -10.95 -7.01 -7.21
N ASP A 109 -11.13 -8.02 -8.05
CA ASP A 109 -11.88 -7.90 -9.30
C ASP A 109 -13.39 -7.69 -8.99
N PRO A 110 -14.02 -6.64 -9.54
CA PRO A 110 -15.39 -6.25 -9.17
C PRO A 110 -16.48 -7.20 -9.69
N ASN A 111 -16.16 -8.06 -10.66
CA ASN A 111 -17.13 -8.97 -11.28
C ASN A 111 -17.04 -10.39 -10.73
N SER A 112 -15.82 -10.92 -10.64
CA SER A 112 -15.54 -12.27 -10.18
C SER A 112 -15.32 -12.37 -8.68
N PHE A 113 -15.05 -11.24 -8.01
CA PHE A 113 -14.61 -11.20 -6.60
C PHE A 113 -13.32 -12.00 -6.35
N GLY A 114 -12.53 -12.24 -7.41
CA GLY A 114 -11.20 -12.82 -7.33
C GLY A 114 -10.16 -11.77 -6.93
N TRP A 115 -9.11 -12.21 -6.25
CA TRP A 115 -7.93 -11.38 -5.97
C TRP A 115 -6.88 -11.60 -7.05
N ASP A 116 -6.48 -10.53 -7.72
CA ASP A 116 -5.47 -10.53 -8.78
C ASP A 116 -4.26 -9.68 -8.35
N PRO A 117 -3.02 -10.00 -8.74
CA PRO A 117 -1.86 -9.16 -8.45
C PRO A 117 -2.03 -7.74 -9.00
N LEU A 118 -1.69 -6.73 -8.21
CA LEU A 118 -1.59 -5.35 -8.70
C LEU A 118 -0.15 -5.07 -9.13
N ASP A 119 0.20 -5.60 -10.29
CA ASP A 119 1.51 -5.46 -10.92
C ASP A 119 1.51 -4.38 -12.01
N GLN A 120 2.66 -4.22 -12.69
CA GLN A 120 2.80 -3.21 -13.73
C GLN A 120 1.84 -3.43 -14.91
N GLU A 121 1.53 -4.69 -15.25
CA GLU A 121 0.56 -5.00 -16.31
C GLU A 121 -0.83 -4.50 -15.93
N THR A 122 -1.26 -4.80 -14.70
CA THR A 122 -2.54 -4.35 -14.17
C THR A 122 -2.62 -2.83 -14.06
N LEU A 123 -1.55 -2.16 -13.61
CA LEU A 123 -1.49 -0.70 -13.55
C LEU A 123 -1.62 -0.08 -14.94
N ASN A 124 -0.92 -0.62 -15.94
CA ASN A 124 -1.01 -0.14 -17.32
C ASN A 124 -2.43 -0.27 -17.90
N LEU A 125 -3.21 -1.29 -17.48
CA LEU A 125 -4.61 -1.44 -17.86
C LEU A 125 -5.50 -0.40 -17.17
N LEU A 126 -5.25 -0.12 -15.89
CA LEU A 126 -5.96 0.92 -15.13
C LEU A 126 -5.69 2.33 -15.67
N ASP A 127 -4.49 2.60 -16.19
CA ASP A 127 -4.16 3.87 -16.88
C ASP A 127 -5.05 4.09 -18.12
N GLN A 128 -5.47 3.00 -18.78
CA GLN A 128 -6.22 3.05 -20.05
C GLN A 128 -7.73 2.98 -19.85
N LYS A 129 -8.20 2.29 -18.80
CA LYS A 129 -9.62 1.96 -18.60
C LYS A 129 -10.11 2.50 -17.25
N PRO A 130 -11.17 3.34 -17.21
CA PRO A 130 -11.74 3.83 -15.96
C PRO A 130 -12.40 2.73 -15.12
N PHE A 131 -12.77 1.63 -15.75
CA PHE A 131 -13.30 0.43 -15.12
C PHE A 131 -12.53 -0.77 -15.66
N LEU A 132 -11.98 -1.59 -14.77
CA LEU A 132 -11.22 -2.78 -15.11
C LEU A 132 -11.77 -3.99 -14.36
N SER A 133 -12.02 -5.07 -15.11
CA SER A 133 -12.21 -6.41 -14.58
C SER A 133 -11.28 -7.36 -15.30
N LEU A 134 -10.23 -7.81 -14.62
CA LEU A 134 -9.24 -8.74 -15.14
C LEU A 134 -9.86 -10.09 -15.52
N SER A 135 -10.95 -10.49 -14.87
CA SER A 135 -11.70 -11.69 -15.27
C SER A 135 -12.33 -11.57 -16.66
N ILE A 136 -12.80 -10.38 -17.05
CA ILE A 136 -13.33 -10.10 -18.39
C ILE A 136 -12.18 -10.00 -19.40
N GLU A 137 -11.09 -9.28 -19.07
CA GLU A 137 -9.92 -9.16 -19.96
C GLU A 137 -9.37 -10.54 -20.37
N ARG A 138 -9.26 -11.47 -19.41
CA ARG A 138 -8.82 -12.85 -19.68
C ARG A 138 -9.77 -13.61 -20.60
N GLN A 139 -11.09 -13.42 -20.43
CA GLN A 139 -12.09 -14.05 -21.30
C GLN A 139 -12.00 -13.51 -22.72
N GLU A 140 -11.93 -12.19 -22.90
CA GLU A 140 -11.79 -11.55 -24.21
C GLU A 140 -10.50 -11.97 -24.92
N ALA A 141 -9.38 -12.02 -24.20
CA ALA A 141 -8.11 -12.52 -24.72
C ALA A 141 -8.22 -13.99 -25.18
N SER A 142 -8.86 -14.85 -24.39
CA SER A 142 -9.07 -16.27 -24.76
C SER A 142 -9.95 -16.43 -26.01
N ILE A 143 -10.94 -15.56 -26.20
CA ILE A 143 -11.82 -15.56 -27.38
C ILE A 143 -11.05 -15.06 -28.61
N ALA A 144 -10.25 -14.00 -28.46
CA ALA A 144 -9.42 -13.45 -29.55
C ALA A 144 -8.36 -14.45 -30.03
N ASP A 145 -7.76 -15.22 -29.12
CA ASP A 145 -6.78 -16.28 -29.45
C ASP A 145 -7.44 -17.51 -30.12
N SER A 146 -8.77 -17.63 -30.00
CA SER A 146 -9.57 -18.69 -30.65
C SER A 146 -10.20 -18.30 -32.01
N GLY A 147 -9.76 -17.19 -32.63
CA GLY A 147 -10.23 -16.71 -33.95
C GLY A 147 -9.85 -17.61 -35.15
N PRO A 148 -10.59 -17.56 -36.28
CA PRO A 148 -10.99 -18.75 -37.04
C PRO A 148 -9.88 -19.37 -37.93
N GLN A 149 -9.74 -20.69 -37.85
CA GLN A 149 -9.18 -21.48 -38.95
C GLN A 149 -10.08 -21.29 -40.18
N THR A 150 -9.58 -20.57 -41.18
CA THR A 150 -10.15 -20.52 -42.52
C THR A 150 -10.06 -21.91 -43.14
N ASP A 151 -11.18 -22.62 -43.23
CA ASP A 151 -11.28 -23.80 -44.08
C ASP A 151 -12.11 -23.44 -45.34
N GLU A 152 -11.38 -23.21 -46.43
CA GLU A 152 -11.95 -23.10 -47.77
C GLU A 152 -12.39 -24.48 -48.26
N THR A 153 -13.69 -24.85 -48.21
CA THR A 153 -14.27 -25.71 -49.27
C THR A 153 -15.81 -25.65 -49.38
N ARG A 154 -16.29 -24.98 -50.45
CA ARG A 154 -17.35 -25.38 -51.42
C ARG A 154 -18.59 -26.20 -50.97
N GLY A 155 -19.79 -25.61 -51.14
CA GLY A 155 -20.94 -26.32 -51.76
C GLY A 155 -22.38 -26.13 -51.23
N SER A 156 -23.10 -25.14 -51.78
CA SER A 156 -24.50 -25.23 -52.29
C SER A 156 -25.66 -25.73 -51.40
N LYS A 157 -26.56 -24.84 -50.97
CA LYS A 157 -27.90 -24.57 -51.58
C LYS A 157 -28.82 -23.72 -50.67
N ARG A 158 -29.50 -22.79 -51.32
CA ARG A 158 -30.61 -21.90 -50.86
C ARG A 158 -31.90 -22.72 -50.55
N PRO A 159 -32.94 -22.18 -49.85
CA PRO A 159 -33.67 -21.00 -50.33
C PRO A 159 -34.15 -19.96 -49.30
N LYS A 160 -34.50 -18.80 -49.88
CA LYS A 160 -35.08 -17.58 -49.32
C LYS A 160 -36.49 -17.79 -48.77
N VAL A 161 -36.84 -17.08 -47.68
CA VAL A 161 -38.17 -16.46 -47.50
C VAL A 161 -37.98 -15.06 -46.90
N SER A 162 -38.65 -14.10 -47.55
CA SER A 162 -38.91 -12.69 -47.24
C SER A 162 -39.59 -12.47 -45.88
N ASN A 163 -39.58 -11.32 -45.19
CA ASN A 163 -40.04 -10.01 -45.65
C ASN A 163 -39.85 -8.95 -44.53
N GLN A 164 -39.47 -7.74 -44.96
CA GLN A 164 -40.00 -6.41 -44.60
C GLN A 164 -39.96 -5.84 -43.17
N ASP A 165 -39.65 -4.54 -43.19
CA ASP A 165 -39.54 -3.52 -42.16
C ASP A 165 -40.70 -3.41 -41.16
N GLY A 166 -40.38 -2.90 -39.97
CA GLY A 166 -41.35 -2.41 -39.01
C GLY A 166 -40.70 -1.58 -37.90
N GLN A 167 -40.59 -0.26 -38.14
CA GLN A 167 -40.35 0.77 -37.12
C GLN A 167 -41.20 0.57 -35.87
N THR A 168 -40.61 0.68 -34.67
CA THR A 168 -41.26 1.28 -33.49
C THR A 168 -40.22 1.70 -32.44
N THR A 169 -40.08 3.01 -32.24
CA THR A 169 -39.83 3.62 -30.91
C THR A 169 -41.19 3.77 -30.20
N PRO A 170 -41.32 4.28 -28.95
CA PRO A 170 -40.40 4.38 -27.81
C PRO A 170 -41.05 3.81 -26.51
N ARG A 171 -40.33 3.79 -25.36
CA ARG A 171 -40.95 4.13 -24.06
C ARG A 171 -39.97 4.42 -22.93
N ASN A 172 -40.11 5.63 -22.38
CA ASN A 172 -39.59 6.11 -21.11
C ASN A 172 -40.10 5.25 -19.94
N GLY A 173 -39.21 5.03 -18.97
CA GLY A 173 -39.54 4.63 -17.60
C GLY A 173 -38.76 5.52 -16.63
N THR A 174 -39.45 6.52 -16.10
CA THR A 174 -39.05 7.43 -15.02
C THR A 174 -38.91 6.67 -13.69
N GLY A 175 -37.84 6.98 -12.93
CA GLY A 175 -37.59 6.45 -11.59
C GLY A 175 -36.61 7.30 -10.80
N THR A 176 -37.07 8.50 -10.44
CA THR A 176 -36.70 9.35 -9.28
C THR A 176 -35.32 9.20 -8.62
N HIS A 177 -34.53 10.25 -8.83
CA HIS A 177 -33.37 10.69 -8.04
C HIS A 177 -33.67 10.82 -6.54
N THR A 178 -32.72 10.41 -5.70
CA THR A 178 -32.47 11.07 -4.41
C THR A 178 -30.98 11.36 -4.36
N GLU A 179 -30.62 12.63 -4.60
CA GLU A 179 -29.24 13.13 -4.57
C GLU A 179 -28.82 13.32 -3.10
N GLY A 180 -27.87 12.51 -2.63
CA GLY A 180 -26.99 12.87 -1.53
C GLY A 180 -25.77 13.58 -2.11
N GLN A 181 -25.81 14.92 -2.12
CA GLN A 181 -24.66 15.74 -2.51
C GLN A 181 -23.64 15.75 -1.37
N ASP A 182 -22.74 14.76 -1.35
CA ASP A 182 -21.46 14.92 -0.66
C ASP A 182 -20.55 15.74 -1.57
N LYS A 183 -20.62 17.08 -1.40
CA LYS A 183 -19.60 17.99 -1.93
C LYS A 183 -18.31 17.70 -1.17
N MET A 184 -17.49 16.79 -1.69
CA MET A 184 -16.07 16.76 -1.36
C MET A 184 -15.47 18.06 -1.89
N GLU A 185 -15.17 18.97 -0.98
CA GLU A 185 -14.34 20.12 -1.29
C GLU A 185 -12.97 19.58 -1.75
N GLU A 186 -12.64 19.86 -3.02
CA GLU A 186 -11.31 19.63 -3.58
C GLU A 186 -10.35 20.62 -2.93
N GLU A 187 -9.87 20.27 -1.73
CA GLU A 187 -8.60 20.80 -1.26
C GLU A 187 -7.53 20.30 -2.25
N ASN A 188 -6.93 21.25 -2.97
CA ASN A 188 -5.74 21.04 -3.78
C ASN A 188 -4.64 20.52 -2.84
N ASN A 189 -4.55 19.20 -2.74
CA ASN A 189 -3.37 18.53 -2.23
C ASN A 189 -2.29 18.70 -3.30
N ASP A 190 -1.55 19.81 -3.22
CA ASP A 190 -0.22 19.91 -3.82
C ASP A 190 0.77 18.98 -3.04
N ASP A 191 0.34 17.73 -2.80
CA ASP A 191 1.15 16.58 -2.38
C ASP A 191 2.01 16.14 -3.58
N ALA A 192 2.71 17.07 -4.20
CA ALA A 192 3.94 16.67 -4.88
C ALA A 192 4.77 16.01 -3.78
N ASP A 193 5.18 14.75 -3.98
CA ASP A 193 6.32 14.18 -3.27
C ASP A 193 7.49 15.14 -3.58
N GLU A 194 7.61 16.24 -2.83
CA GLU A 194 8.84 17.01 -2.76
C GLU A 194 9.88 15.98 -2.38
N ASP A 195 10.92 15.86 -3.20
CA ASP A 195 12.01 14.93 -2.99
C ASP A 195 12.68 15.35 -1.67
N ILE A 196 12.17 14.81 -0.55
CA ILE A 196 12.69 15.06 0.78
C ILE A 196 14.06 14.41 0.75
N GLY A 197 15.10 15.21 0.50
CA GLY A 197 16.46 14.72 0.34
C GLY A 197 16.92 13.97 1.59
N SER A 198 17.56 14.67 2.52
CA SER A 198 17.96 14.03 3.77
C SER A 198 16.82 14.02 4.79
N LEU A 199 16.66 12.90 5.51
CA LEU A 199 15.70 12.78 6.62
C LEU A 199 15.95 13.83 7.71
N PHE A 200 17.20 14.24 7.90
CA PHE A 200 17.56 15.32 8.85
C PHE A 200 16.96 16.69 8.48
N GLN A 201 16.49 16.86 7.24
CA GLN A 201 15.82 18.08 6.77
C GLN A 201 14.29 18.00 6.85
N SER A 202 13.73 16.82 7.11
CA SER A 202 12.27 16.57 7.08
C SER A 202 11.48 17.30 8.17
N SER A 203 12.16 17.87 9.17
CA SER A 203 11.52 18.47 10.37
C SER A 203 10.52 17.51 11.06
N MET A 204 10.71 16.19 10.91
CA MET A 204 9.86 15.19 11.53
C MET A 204 10.16 15.13 13.04
N PRO A 205 9.14 15.30 13.91
CA PRO A 205 9.33 15.21 15.35
C PRO A 205 9.82 13.82 15.78
N GLY A 206 10.71 13.77 16.77
CA GLY A 206 11.23 12.53 17.35
C GLY A 206 12.47 11.97 16.66
N ILE A 207 12.86 12.50 15.49
CA ILE A 207 14.12 12.13 14.84
C ILE A 207 15.29 12.81 15.55
N THR A 208 16.33 12.02 15.85
CA THR A 208 17.58 12.56 16.44
C THR A 208 18.24 13.51 15.44
N CYS A 209 18.63 14.71 15.88
CA CYS A 209 19.16 15.70 14.96
C CYS A 209 20.57 15.34 14.47
N ALA A 210 20.98 15.91 13.33
CA ALA A 210 22.28 15.59 12.72
C ALA A 210 23.46 15.85 13.66
N SER A 211 23.44 16.95 14.43
CA SER A 211 24.54 17.27 15.37
C SER A 211 24.66 16.24 16.50
N ASP A 212 23.54 15.73 17.01
CA ASP A 212 23.57 14.70 18.06
C ASP A 212 24.00 13.36 17.47
N MET A 213 23.63 13.08 16.22
CA MET A 213 24.05 11.89 15.50
C MET A 213 25.55 11.85 15.19
N GLU A 214 26.25 12.98 15.15
CA GLU A 214 27.71 13.00 15.03
C GLU A 214 28.42 12.37 16.23
N GLU A 215 27.78 12.36 17.40
CA GLU A 215 28.30 11.76 18.63
C GLU A 215 27.99 10.24 18.73
N VAL A 216 27.11 9.73 17.86
CA VAL A 216 26.69 8.32 17.87
C VAL A 216 27.71 7.48 17.10
N ASP A 217 28.22 6.44 17.77
CA ASP A 217 29.07 5.45 17.13
C ASP A 217 28.25 4.54 16.19
N LEU A 218 28.45 4.77 14.89
CA LEU A 218 27.83 4.03 13.80
C LEU A 218 28.77 2.99 13.18
N ASP A 219 29.99 2.81 13.68
CA ASP A 219 31.01 1.97 13.05
C ASP A 219 30.77 0.47 13.27
N HIS A 220 30.10 0.12 14.37
CA HIS A 220 29.93 -1.26 14.82
C HIS A 220 28.49 -1.78 14.70
N ILE A 221 27.72 -1.29 13.72
CA ILE A 221 26.38 -1.80 13.46
C ILE A 221 26.48 -3.08 12.62
N ALA A 222 25.81 -4.14 13.06
CA ALA A 222 25.85 -5.43 12.37
C ALA A 222 25.23 -5.34 10.97
N LEU A 223 25.95 -5.87 9.98
CA LEU A 223 25.57 -5.94 8.58
C LEU A 223 25.53 -7.38 8.11
N LYS A 224 24.45 -7.75 7.43
CA LYS A 224 24.35 -9.02 6.70
C LYS A 224 24.35 -8.74 5.21
N VAL A 225 25.47 -9.05 4.56
CA VAL A 225 25.66 -8.80 3.11
C VAL A 225 25.28 -10.02 2.27
N PHE A 226 25.49 -11.22 2.81
CA PHE A 226 25.23 -12.48 2.13
C PHE A 226 24.17 -13.28 2.89
N SER A 227 23.34 -14.02 2.15
CA SER A 227 22.28 -14.87 2.74
C SER A 227 22.86 -15.99 3.62
N ALA A 228 24.05 -16.49 3.26
CA ALA A 228 24.86 -17.38 4.07
C ALA A 228 26.28 -16.81 4.14
N GLY A 229 26.78 -16.57 5.35
CA GLY A 229 28.09 -15.98 5.58
C GLY A 229 28.23 -15.36 6.97
N PRO A 230 29.40 -14.80 7.30
CA PRO A 230 29.57 -14.02 8.52
C PRO A 230 28.79 -12.70 8.46
N LEU A 231 28.52 -12.13 9.63
CA LEU A 231 28.13 -10.73 9.76
C LEU A 231 29.37 -9.85 9.63
N PHE A 232 29.17 -8.66 9.09
CA PHE A 232 30.17 -7.61 8.99
C PHE A 232 29.76 -6.44 9.87
N GLU A 233 30.68 -5.51 10.11
CA GLU A 233 30.37 -4.24 10.74
C GLU A 233 30.26 -3.15 9.67
N THR A 234 29.56 -2.06 9.97
CA THR A 234 29.45 -0.90 9.09
C THR A 234 30.80 -0.30 8.72
N SER A 235 31.78 -0.35 9.63
CA SER A 235 33.18 0.03 9.36
C SER A 235 33.88 -0.82 8.30
N ASP A 236 33.42 -2.05 8.05
CA ASP A 236 33.98 -2.92 7.00
C ASP A 236 33.61 -2.45 5.58
N LEU A 237 32.66 -1.51 5.46
CA LEU A 237 32.25 -0.97 4.17
C LEU A 237 33.34 -0.09 3.55
N VAL A 238 33.55 -0.27 2.23
CA VAL A 238 34.51 0.53 1.48
C VAL A 238 34.14 2.01 1.56
N ALA A 239 35.14 2.83 1.89
CA ALA A 239 35.02 4.28 2.05
C ALA A 239 34.10 4.73 3.20
N TRP A 240 33.83 3.88 4.20
CA TRP A 240 33.03 4.24 5.38
C TRP A 240 33.64 5.39 6.19
N GLU A 241 34.93 5.27 6.55
CA GLU A 241 35.65 6.27 7.34
C GLU A 241 35.74 7.63 6.65
N SER A 242 35.81 7.65 5.32
CA SER A 242 35.94 8.88 4.53
C SER A 242 34.62 9.61 4.27
N LYS A 243 33.48 9.03 4.65
CA LYS A 243 32.15 9.60 4.41
C LYS A 243 31.62 10.30 5.66
N SER A 244 30.80 11.33 5.44
CA SER A 244 30.01 12.01 6.46
C SER A 244 28.58 11.46 6.53
N ILE A 245 27.94 11.63 7.69
CA ILE A 245 26.50 11.38 7.86
C ILE A 245 25.63 12.41 7.10
N THR A 246 26.21 13.53 6.69
CA THR A 246 25.54 14.58 5.92
C THR A 246 25.69 14.40 4.40
N ASP A 247 26.53 13.45 3.96
CA ASP A 247 26.80 13.20 2.54
C ASP A 247 25.66 12.37 1.92
N TRP A 248 24.50 13.02 1.71
CA TRP A 248 23.33 12.40 1.10
C TRP A 248 23.30 12.62 -0.42
N PRO A 249 23.02 11.58 -1.23
CA PRO A 249 22.76 10.19 -0.85
C PRO A 249 24.05 9.38 -0.65
N GLY A 250 24.17 8.67 0.48
CA GLY A 250 25.34 7.86 0.81
C GLY A 250 25.05 6.84 1.91
N ILE A 251 25.73 5.68 1.88
CA ILE A 251 25.43 4.58 2.83
C ILE A 251 25.54 4.99 4.30
N LYS A 252 26.54 5.81 4.66
CA LYS A 252 26.71 6.29 6.04
C LYS A 252 25.61 7.28 6.44
N ALA A 253 25.21 8.16 5.52
CA ALA A 253 24.05 9.02 5.69
C ALA A 253 22.77 8.19 5.88
N SER A 254 22.52 7.18 5.04
CA SER A 254 21.35 6.30 5.15
C SER A 254 21.31 5.51 6.46
N VAL A 255 22.46 4.99 6.93
CA VAL A 255 22.54 4.33 8.24
C VAL A 255 22.28 5.33 9.36
N ALA A 256 22.87 6.53 9.30
CA ALA A 256 22.64 7.57 10.30
C ALA A 256 21.16 8.00 10.36
N GLU A 257 20.52 8.20 9.21
CA GLU A 257 19.09 8.53 9.11
C GLU A 257 18.22 7.41 9.68
N LEU A 258 18.55 6.15 9.38
CA LEU A 258 17.85 5.00 9.95
C LEU A 258 17.96 4.99 11.48
N ILE A 259 19.19 5.07 12.03
CA ILE A 259 19.41 5.08 13.48
C ILE A 259 18.73 6.29 14.14
N ALA A 260 18.78 7.46 13.51
CA ALA A 260 18.11 8.65 14.00
C ALA A 260 16.59 8.49 14.08
N ALA A 261 15.99 7.73 13.16
CA ALA A 261 14.55 7.47 13.10
C ALA A 261 14.08 6.41 14.10
N ILE A 262 14.86 5.34 14.30
CA ILE A 262 14.49 4.25 15.22
C ILE A 262 14.91 4.50 16.67
N GLY A 263 15.90 5.37 16.88
CA GLY A 263 16.51 5.62 18.18
C GLY A 263 17.98 5.18 18.24
N PRO A 264 18.92 6.04 18.69
CA PRO A 264 20.33 5.66 18.89
C PRO A 264 20.53 4.54 19.91
N ASP A 265 19.61 4.39 20.87
CA ASP A 265 19.63 3.39 21.93
C ASP A 265 19.38 1.96 21.43
N VAL A 266 18.79 1.79 20.24
CA VAL A 266 18.55 0.46 19.65
C VAL A 266 19.64 0.04 18.65
N LYS A 267 20.66 0.87 18.40
CA LYS A 267 21.69 0.62 17.37
C LYS A 267 22.42 -0.73 17.55
N ASP A 268 22.63 -1.14 18.80
CA ASP A 268 23.35 -2.39 19.14
C ASP A 268 22.42 -3.63 19.15
N LEU A 269 21.12 -3.43 18.92
CA LEU A 269 20.10 -4.48 18.92
C LEU A 269 19.64 -4.87 17.51
N ILE A 270 20.12 -4.17 16.48
CA ILE A 270 19.70 -4.37 15.10
C ILE A 270 20.79 -5.01 14.24
N CYS A 271 20.36 -5.60 13.13
CA CYS A 271 21.23 -6.03 12.04
C CYS A 271 20.62 -5.53 10.74
N LEU A 272 21.41 -4.83 9.92
CA LEU A 272 20.99 -4.37 8.60
C LEU A 272 21.16 -5.53 7.61
N ASP A 273 20.06 -6.13 7.18
CA ASP A 273 20.07 -7.18 6.16
C ASP A 273 20.01 -6.57 4.76
N MET A 274 21.15 -6.60 4.08
CA MET A 274 21.35 -6.13 2.71
C MET A 274 21.40 -7.32 1.74
N ALA A 275 21.22 -8.55 2.22
CA ALA A 275 21.21 -9.72 1.36
C ALA A 275 19.94 -9.70 0.51
N ARG A 276 20.11 -9.77 -0.81
CA ARG A 276 18.96 -9.97 -1.72
C ARG A 276 18.35 -11.34 -1.46
N GLU A 277 17.12 -11.37 -0.96
CA GLU A 277 16.28 -12.56 -1.08
C GLU A 277 16.03 -12.79 -2.58
N ARG A 278 16.48 -13.94 -3.10
CA ARG A 278 16.01 -14.39 -4.41
C ARG A 278 14.55 -14.80 -4.21
N ALA A 279 13.63 -13.95 -4.67
CA ALA A 279 12.24 -14.32 -4.90
C ALA A 279 12.15 -15.46 -5.92
#